data_AF-A0A1I8GT57-F1
#
_entry.id   AF-A0A1I8GT57-F1
#
_cell.length_a   1.000
_cell.length_b   1.000
_cell.length_c   1.000
_cell.angle_alpha   90.00
_cell.angle_beta   90.00
_cell.angle_gamma   90.00
#
_symmetry.space_group_name_H-M   'P 1'
#
loop_
_entity.id
_entity.type
_entity.pdbx_description
1 polymer ?
#
loop_
_entity_poly.entity_id
_entity_poly.type
_entity_poly.pdbx_seq_one_letter_code
_entity_poly.pdbx_strand_id
1 'polypeptide(L)'
;ARIAEAQRPDRQPLTAWIRASIGDSQQDRRLSEELHRLLSDAGFTEQRAKCQQRLADWLQHVARVLTQDGRQMTGSYAEGWANSLVQVNGRTAADSDIDWTVLVAGQEFHLEGGCKRNSTRKTRHSCRAATRL
;
A
#
# COMPACT_ATOMS: atom_id res chain seq x y z
N ALA A 1 9.02 15.94 -0.52
CA ALA A 1 10.41 16.11 -0.99
C ALA A 1 10.45 15.79 -2.47
N ARG A 2 10.97 16.69 -3.31
CA ARG A 2 11.07 16.49 -4.77
C ARG A 2 12.15 15.44 -5.05
N ILE A 3 11.82 14.41 -5.82
CA ILE A 3 12.81 13.52 -6.42
C ILE A 3 13.61 14.38 -7.39
N ALA A 4 14.89 14.61 -7.09
CA ALA A 4 15.77 15.35 -7.98
C ALA A 4 16.09 14.45 -9.19
N GLU A 5 15.60 14.82 -10.37
CA GLU A 5 16.05 14.23 -11.63
C GLU A 5 17.55 14.49 -11.77
N ALA A 6 18.34 13.43 -11.92
CA ALA A 6 19.78 13.53 -12.11
C ALA A 6 20.08 14.12 -13.49
N GLN A 7 20.29 15.44 -13.54
CA GLN A 7 20.80 16.12 -14.73
C GLN A 7 22.27 15.76 -14.97
N ARG A 8 22.58 15.31 -16.20
CA ARG A 8 23.95 14.99 -16.64
C ARG A 8 24.84 16.24 -16.55
N PRO A 9 25.95 16.22 -15.79
CA PRO A 9 26.91 17.32 -15.80
C PRO A 9 27.84 17.16 -17.01
N ASP A 10 27.88 18.18 -17.86
CA ASP A 10 28.48 18.17 -19.21
C ASP A 10 30.03 18.09 -19.25
N ARG A 11 30.70 17.72 -18.16
CA ARG A 11 32.18 17.74 -18.04
C ARG A 11 32.80 16.68 -17.12
N GLN A 12 32.15 15.55 -16.88
CA GLN A 12 32.81 14.41 -16.19
C GLN A 12 33.11 13.27 -17.18
N PRO A 13 34.30 12.62 -17.09
CA PRO A 13 34.57 11.43 -17.89
C PRO A 13 33.48 10.39 -17.62
N LEU A 14 32.94 9.77 -18.68
CA LEU A 14 31.90 8.73 -18.59
C LEU A 14 32.23 7.64 -17.55
N THR A 15 33.51 7.33 -17.37
CA THR A 15 34.03 6.40 -16.37
C THR A 15 33.86 6.87 -14.92
N ALA A 16 33.92 8.16 -14.63
CA ALA A 16 33.68 8.72 -13.31
C ALA A 16 32.20 8.64 -12.93
N TRP A 17 31.30 8.96 -13.87
CA TRP A 17 29.87 8.82 -13.67
C TRP A 17 29.47 7.35 -13.51
N ILE A 18 29.94 6.44 -14.36
CA ILE A 18 29.68 5.00 -14.22
C ILE A 18 30.19 4.48 -12.88
N ARG A 19 31.38 4.90 -12.42
CA ARG A 19 31.93 4.47 -11.12
C ARG A 19 31.13 5.04 -9.95
N ALA A 20 30.65 6.28 -10.03
CA ALA A 20 29.75 6.87 -9.04
C ALA A 20 28.40 6.15 -9.01
N SER A 21 27.77 5.90 -10.16
CA SER A 21 26.51 5.16 -10.29
C SER A 21 26.62 3.68 -9.88
N ILE A 22 27.77 3.04 -10.13
CA ILE A 22 28.05 1.68 -9.61
C ILE A 22 28.25 1.72 -8.10
N GLY A 23 28.91 2.75 -7.57
CA GLY A 23 29.05 2.97 -6.12
C GLY A 23 27.69 3.15 -5.45
N ASP A 24 26.80 3.93 -6.06
CA ASP A 24 25.42 4.18 -5.64
C ASP A 24 24.59 2.89 -5.65
N SER A 25 24.59 2.16 -6.77
CA SER A 25 23.85 0.89 -6.87
C SER A 25 24.36 -0.23 -5.94
N GLN A 26 25.67 -0.31 -5.68
CA GLN A 26 26.21 -1.25 -4.70
C GLN A 26 25.86 -0.84 -3.26
N GLN A 27 25.84 0.47 -2.98
CA GLN A 27 25.42 0.99 -1.69
C GLN A 27 23.92 0.73 -1.47
N ASP A 28 23.07 1.02 -2.44
CA ASP A 28 21.63 0.76 -2.41
C ASP A 28 21.32 -0.72 -2.21
N ARG A 29 22.05 -1.61 -2.91
CA ARG A 29 21.90 -3.05 -2.70
C ARG A 29 22.22 -3.44 -1.27
N ARG A 30 23.32 -2.94 -0.70
CA ARG A 30 23.70 -3.23 0.70
C ARG A 30 22.64 -2.73 1.69
N LEU A 31 22.15 -1.51 1.50
CA LEU A 31 21.09 -0.94 2.34
C LEU A 31 19.77 -1.72 2.21
N SER A 32 19.43 -2.17 0.99
CA SER A 32 18.24 -3.00 0.76
C SER A 32 18.35 -4.37 1.43
N GLU A 33 19.52 -5.00 1.38
CA GLU A 33 19.79 -6.28 2.06
C GLU A 33 19.73 -6.12 3.59
N GLU A 34 20.27 -5.03 4.12
CA GLU A 34 20.21 -4.73 5.56
C GLU A 34 18.77 -4.45 6.02
N LEU A 35 18.00 -3.65 5.27
CA LEU A 35 16.60 -3.41 5.55
C LEU A 35 15.79 -4.72 5.50
N HIS A 36 15.99 -5.55 4.48
CA HIS A 36 15.33 -6.84 4.37
C HIS A 36 15.62 -7.75 5.58
N ARG A 37 16.88 -7.78 6.03
CA ARG A 37 17.28 -8.53 7.23
C ARG A 37 16.57 -7.99 8.47
N LEU A 38 16.61 -6.68 8.70
CA LEU A 38 15.97 -6.04 9.85
C LEU A 38 14.44 -6.28 9.87
N LEU A 39 13.79 -6.19 8.71
CA LEU A 39 12.36 -6.50 8.58
C LEU A 39 12.08 -7.99 8.86
N SER A 40 12.91 -8.89 8.34
CA SER A 40 12.76 -10.33 8.58
C SER A 40 12.98 -10.70 10.04
N ASP A 41 14.01 -10.14 10.68
CA ASP A 41 14.33 -10.33 12.11
C ASP A 41 13.22 -9.77 13.00
N ALA A 42 12.59 -8.68 12.57
CA ALA A 42 11.39 -8.15 13.17
C ALA A 42 10.13 -8.97 12.89
N GLY A 43 10.21 -10.01 12.06
CA GLY A 43 9.09 -10.90 11.77
C GLY A 43 8.15 -10.43 10.66
N PHE A 44 8.57 -9.48 9.81
CA PHE A 44 7.93 -9.25 8.51
C PHE A 44 8.33 -10.38 7.54
N THR A 45 7.73 -11.55 7.74
CA THR A 45 7.94 -12.72 6.88
C THR A 45 6.68 -13.03 6.09
N GLU A 46 6.86 -13.61 4.90
CA GLU A 46 5.75 -14.04 4.06
C GLU A 46 4.79 -14.99 4.79
N GLN A 47 5.33 -15.93 5.58
CA GLN A 47 4.53 -16.88 6.36
C GLN A 47 3.62 -16.16 7.37
N ARG A 48 4.15 -15.15 8.06
CA ARG A 48 3.39 -14.38 9.05
C ARG A 48 2.34 -13.49 8.37
N ALA A 49 2.69 -12.84 7.27
CA ALA A 49 1.73 -12.07 6.47
C ALA A 49 0.57 -12.95 5.99
N LYS A 50 0.86 -14.14 5.43
CA LYS A 50 -0.18 -15.11 5.02
C LYS A 50 -1.06 -15.56 6.18
N CYS A 51 -0.46 -15.82 7.35
CA CYS A 51 -1.21 -16.21 8.54
C CYS A 51 -2.16 -15.09 8.99
N GLN A 52 -1.67 -13.86 9.05
CA GLN A 52 -2.47 -12.68 9.42
C GLN A 52 -3.59 -12.41 8.42
N GLN A 53 -3.32 -12.48 7.12
CA GLN A 53 -4.34 -12.32 6.07
C GLN A 53 -5.46 -13.36 6.20
N ARG A 54 -5.13 -14.63 6.50
CA ARG A 54 -6.13 -15.66 6.77
C ARG A 54 -6.97 -15.37 8.02
N LEU A 55 -6.37 -14.79 9.06
CA LEU A 55 -7.09 -14.35 10.25
C LEU A 55 -8.00 -13.16 9.93
N ALA A 56 -7.54 -12.21 9.10
CA ALA A 56 -8.34 -11.10 8.60
C ALA A 56 -9.56 -11.60 7.80
N ASP A 57 -9.37 -12.55 6.89
CA ASP A 57 -10.44 -13.18 6.11
C ASP A 57 -11.49 -13.83 7.02
N TRP A 58 -11.03 -14.59 8.02
CA TRP A 58 -11.91 -15.24 8.98
C TRP A 58 -12.68 -14.23 9.82
N LEU A 59 -11.98 -13.22 10.36
CA LEU A 59 -12.60 -12.17 11.16
C LEU A 59 -13.62 -11.36 10.34
N GLN A 60 -13.33 -11.07 9.07
CA GLN A 60 -14.27 -10.47 8.14
C GLN A 60 -15.50 -11.34 7.93
N HIS A 61 -15.33 -12.66 7.74
CA HIS A 61 -16.44 -13.58 7.58
C HIS A 61 -17.35 -13.58 8.81
N VAL A 62 -16.78 -13.71 10.01
CA VAL A 62 -17.52 -13.66 11.28
C VAL A 62 -18.25 -12.33 11.43
N ALA A 63 -17.57 -11.21 11.17
CA ALA A 63 -18.17 -9.89 11.30
C ALA A 63 -19.39 -9.74 10.38
N ARG A 64 -19.29 -10.15 9.12
CA ARG A 64 -20.42 -10.14 8.17
C ARG A 64 -21.62 -10.99 8.63
N VAL A 65 -21.36 -12.15 9.22
CA VAL A 65 -22.42 -13.01 9.77
C VAL A 65 -23.16 -12.31 10.92
N LEU A 66 -22.42 -11.58 11.77
CA LEU A 66 -22.99 -10.87 12.92
C LEU A 66 -23.70 -9.56 12.55
N THR A 67 -23.14 -8.79 11.61
CA THR A 67 -23.62 -7.44 11.29
C THR A 67 -24.62 -7.44 10.14
N GLN A 68 -24.67 -8.51 9.35
CA GLN A 68 -25.52 -8.63 8.17
C GLN A 68 -25.30 -7.50 7.15
N ASP A 69 -24.10 -6.91 7.13
CA ASP A 69 -23.70 -5.85 6.21
C ASP A 69 -22.54 -6.28 5.29
N GLY A 70 -22.32 -5.48 4.24
CA GLY A 70 -21.28 -5.71 3.23
C GLY A 70 -19.88 -5.27 3.64
N ARG A 71 -19.56 -5.23 4.95
CA ARG A 71 -18.27 -4.70 5.41
C ARG A 71 -17.09 -5.52 4.89
N GLN A 72 -16.01 -4.83 4.59
CA GLN A 72 -14.75 -5.40 4.16
C GLN A 72 -13.64 -4.90 5.08
N MET A 73 -12.75 -5.79 5.51
CA MET A 73 -11.58 -5.39 6.25
C MET A 73 -10.58 -4.75 5.29
N THR A 74 -9.94 -3.67 5.69
CA THR A 74 -8.95 -2.94 4.91
C THR A 74 -7.74 -2.60 5.79
N GLY A 75 -6.75 -1.92 5.21
CA GLY A 75 -5.61 -1.40 5.96
C GLY A 75 -4.59 -2.45 6.36
N SER A 76 -3.67 -2.04 7.23
CA SER A 76 -2.46 -2.80 7.56
C SER A 76 -2.75 -4.21 8.08
N TYR A 77 -3.87 -4.39 8.78
CA TYR A 77 -4.29 -5.70 9.28
C TYR A 77 -4.75 -6.65 8.19
N ALA A 78 -5.57 -6.18 7.25
CA ALA A 78 -6.01 -6.98 6.10
C ALA A 78 -4.83 -7.39 5.21
N GLU A 79 -3.79 -6.56 5.12
CA GLU A 79 -2.70 -6.74 4.17
C GLU A 79 -1.49 -7.53 4.72
N GLY A 80 -1.48 -7.87 6.01
CA GLY A 80 -0.36 -8.58 6.63
C GLY A 80 0.75 -7.67 7.17
N TRP A 81 0.47 -6.36 7.29
CA TRP A 81 1.40 -5.32 7.76
C TRP A 81 1.10 -4.83 9.19
N ALA A 82 0.33 -5.56 10.02
CA ALA A 82 -0.24 -5.06 11.30
C ALA A 82 0.76 -4.83 12.44
N ASN A 83 1.98 -4.46 12.10
CA ASN A 83 3.01 -4.11 13.05
C ASN A 83 3.00 -2.58 13.22
N SER A 84 2.86 -2.12 14.46
CA SER A 84 2.88 -0.69 14.74
C SER A 84 4.26 -0.13 14.44
N LEU A 85 4.28 1.04 13.82
CA LEU A 85 5.49 1.76 13.41
C LEU A 85 6.38 2.21 14.59
N VAL A 86 5.97 1.99 15.84
CA VAL A 86 6.75 2.34 17.03
C VAL A 86 7.98 1.44 17.18
N GLN A 87 7.89 0.15 16.83
CA GLN A 87 9.02 -0.79 16.89
C GLN A 87 8.92 -1.90 15.84
N VAL A 88 10.04 -2.16 15.16
CA VAL A 88 10.19 -3.26 14.20
C VAL A 88 10.47 -4.55 15.00
N ASN A 89 9.49 -5.04 15.77
CA ASN A 89 9.63 -6.26 16.60
C ASN A 89 8.53 -7.31 16.34
N GLY A 90 7.65 -7.07 15.36
CA GLY A 90 6.63 -8.00 14.95
C GLY A 90 5.51 -8.17 15.97
N ARG A 91 5.31 -7.22 16.87
CA ARG A 91 4.14 -7.18 17.76
C ARG A 91 3.20 -6.09 17.27
N THR A 92 1.95 -6.46 17.01
CA THR A 92 0.85 -5.49 16.89
C THR A 92 0.86 -4.62 18.14
N ALA A 93 1.16 -3.32 18.01
CA ALA A 93 1.17 -2.49 19.19
C ALA A 93 -0.26 -2.10 19.58
N ALA A 94 -0.39 -1.62 20.81
CA ALA A 94 -1.69 -1.33 21.41
C ALA A 94 -2.49 -0.25 20.66
N ASP A 95 -1.82 0.53 19.81
CA ASP A 95 -2.41 1.58 18.98
C ASP A 95 -2.71 1.14 17.53
N SER A 96 -2.49 -0.13 17.20
CA SER A 96 -2.81 -0.64 15.87
C SER A 96 -4.31 -0.93 15.76
N ASP A 97 -5.00 -0.09 15.00
CA ASP A 97 -6.42 -0.24 14.72
C ASP A 97 -6.70 -1.30 13.63
N ILE A 98 -7.95 -1.79 13.58
CA ILE A 98 -8.45 -2.65 12.51
C ILE A 98 -9.42 -1.84 11.66
N ASP A 99 -9.03 -1.57 10.42
CA ASP A 99 -9.82 -0.77 9.49
C ASP A 99 -10.91 -1.59 8.81
N TRP A 100 -12.08 -0.97 8.67
CA TRP A 100 -13.25 -1.54 7.99
C TRP A 100 -13.86 -0.54 7.03
N THR A 101 -14.23 -1.01 5.85
CA THR A 101 -14.97 -0.25 4.84
C THR A 101 -16.34 -0.89 4.61
N VAL A 102 -17.39 -0.09 4.65
CA VAL A 102 -18.75 -0.53 4.28
C VAL A 102 -19.12 0.14 2.97
N LEU A 103 -19.38 -0.65 1.94
CA LEU A 103 -19.96 -0.15 0.69
C LEU A 103 -21.48 -0.23 0.78
N VAL A 104 -22.13 0.93 0.67
CA VAL A 104 -23.59 1.02 0.71
C VAL A 104 -24.14 0.48 -0.62
N ALA A 105 -24.97 -0.57 -0.55
CA ALA A 105 -25.58 -1.15 -1.73
C ALA A 105 -26.41 -0.12 -2.50
N GLY A 106 -26.28 -0.12 -3.83
CA GLY A 106 -26.98 0.83 -4.71
C GLY A 106 -26.32 2.21 -4.80
N GLN A 107 -25.28 2.49 -4.02
CA GLN A 107 -24.51 3.72 -4.15
C GLN A 107 -23.33 3.51 -5.12
N GLU A 108 -23.29 4.32 -6.18
CA GLU A 108 -22.11 4.41 -7.05
C GLU A 108 -21.08 5.34 -6.40
N PHE A 109 -19.82 4.89 -6.34
CA PHE A 109 -18.69 5.65 -5.82
C PHE A 109 -17.67 5.85 -6.92
N HIS A 110 -17.28 7.11 -7.17
CA HIS A 110 -16.26 7.45 -8.15
C HIS A 110 -15.07 8.09 -7.47
N LEU A 111 -13.87 7.59 -7.80
CA LEU A 111 -12.63 8.23 -7.42
C LEU A 111 -12.54 9.62 -8.07
N GLU A 112 -12.17 10.63 -7.29
CA GLU A 112 -11.94 11.96 -7.82
C GLU A 112 -10.90 11.91 -8.97
N GLY A 113 -11.22 12.56 -10.10
CA GLY A 113 -10.38 12.52 -11.31
C GLY A 113 -10.44 11.22 -12.13
N GLY A 114 -11.06 10.14 -11.63
CA GLY A 114 -11.15 8.85 -12.32
C GLY A 114 -12.19 8.80 -13.45
N CYS A 115 -13.25 9.62 -13.39
CA CYS A 115 -14.27 9.67 -14.44
C CYS A 115 -13.77 10.52 -15.63
N LYS A 116 -13.30 9.86 -16.70
CA LYS A 116 -12.98 10.52 -17.97
C LYS A 116 -14.27 11.04 -18.62
N ARG A 117 -14.39 12.35 -18.77
CA ARG A 117 -15.51 13.07 -19.41
C ARG A 117 -15.63 12.82 -20.94
N ASN A 118 -15.16 11.69 -21.47
CA ASN A 118 -15.21 11.43 -22.91
C ASN A 118 -16.58 10.87 -23.32
N SER A 119 -17.34 11.81 -23.87
CA SER A 119 -18.67 11.73 -24.45
C SER A 119 -18.77 10.74 -25.61
N THR A 120 -19.47 9.64 -25.40
CA THR A 120 -20.51 9.21 -26.35
C THR A 120 -21.83 9.26 -25.61
N ARG A 121 -22.90 9.64 -26.32
CA ARG A 121 -24.17 10.17 -25.80
C ARG A 121 -24.96 9.27 -24.81
N LYS A 122 -24.45 8.08 -24.46
CA LYS A 122 -25.04 7.14 -23.49
C LYS A 122 -24.46 7.20 -22.07
N THR A 123 -23.29 7.82 -21.83
CA THR A 123 -22.61 7.78 -20.52
C THR A 123 -22.71 9.06 -19.68
N ARG A 124 -23.38 10.11 -20.17
CA ARG A 124 -23.49 11.41 -19.46
C ARG A 124 -24.30 11.36 -18.15
N HIS A 125 -24.96 10.24 -17.86
CA HIS A 125 -25.74 10.05 -16.63
C HIS A 125 -24.98 9.35 -15.51
N SER A 126 -23.90 8.59 -15.78
CA SER A 126 -23.32 7.72 -14.74
C SER A 126 -22.52 8.46 -13.67
N CYS A 127 -21.97 9.65 -13.95
CA CYS A 127 -21.17 10.39 -12.96
C CYS A 127 -21.95 11.48 -12.21
N ARG A 128 -23.27 11.65 -12.42
CA ARG A 128 -24.06 12.73 -11.77
C ARG A 128 -24.58 12.37 -10.38
N ALA A 129 -24.88 11.09 -10.15
CA ALA A 129 -25.45 10.61 -8.88
C ALA A 129 -24.43 9.87 -8.00
N ALA A 130 -23.20 9.68 -8.49
CA ALA A 130 -22.15 8.99 -7.75
C ALA A 130 -21.58 9.88 -6.63
N THR A 131 -21.32 9.27 -5.48
CA THR A 131 -20.59 9.88 -4.38
C THR A 131 -19.11 9.96 -4.75
N ARG A 132 -18.52 11.13 -4.59
CA ARG A 132 -17.07 11.30 -4.77
C ARG A 132 -16.35 10.83 -3.51
N LEU A 133 -15.37 9.96 -3.71
CA LEU A 133 -14.40 9.53 -2.69
C LEU A 133 -13.11 10.35 -2.83
#